data_AF-A0AAW4PUV8-F1
#
_entry.id   AF-A0AAW4PUV8-F1
#
_cell.length_a   1.000
_cell.length_b   1.000
_cell.length_c   1.000
_cell.angle_alpha   90.00
_cell.angle_beta   90.00
_cell.angle_gamma   90.00
#
_symmetry.space_group_name_H-M   'P 1'
#
loop_
_entity.id
_entity.type
_entity.pdbx_description
1 polymer ?
#
loop_
_entity_poly.entity_id
_entity_poly.type
_entity_poly.pdbx_seq_one_letter_code
_entity_poly.pdbx_strand_id
1 'polypeptide(L)' 'MPVHCANCDEDLPTQRYHVHLATGEVMEMELCEGCRHKFVTAEWVSAVV' A
#
# COMPACT_ATOMS: atom_id res chain seq x y z
N MET A 1 8.79 -1.63 17.34
CA MET A 1 9.58 -1.63 16.09
C MET A 1 9.14 -0.40 15.31
N PRO A 2 10.04 0.46 14.81
CA PRO A 2 9.64 1.50 13.86
C PRO A 2 8.98 0.80 12.67
N VAL A 3 7.83 1.30 12.24
CA VAL A 3 7.11 0.72 11.10
C VAL A 3 7.42 1.62 9.91
N HIS A 4 8.17 1.10 8.96
CA HIS A 4 8.56 1.84 7.76
C HIS A 4 7.50 1.64 6.68
N CYS A 5 7.16 2.70 5.95
CA CYS A 5 6.29 2.53 4.80
C CYS A 5 7.04 1.85 3.66
N ALA A 6 6.55 0.70 3.20
CA ALA A 6 7.18 -0.08 2.13
C ALA A 6 7.30 0.67 0.79
N ASN A 7 6.56 1.77 0.60
CA ASN A 7 6.57 2.55 -0.63
C ASN A 7 7.43 3.82 -0.58
N CYS A 8 7.38 4.59 0.51
CA CYS A 8 8.14 5.86 0.62
C CYS A 8 9.35 5.78 1.56
N ASP A 9 9.54 4.66 2.26
CA ASP A 9 10.63 4.42 3.20
C ASP A 9 10.69 5.40 4.39
N GLU A 10 9.60 6.15 4.62
CA GLU A 10 9.50 7.08 5.74
C GLU A 10 9.03 6.36 7.02
N ASP A 11 9.51 6.87 8.15
CA ASP A 11 9.08 6.51 9.50
C ASP A 11 7.71 7.13 9.83
N LEU A 12 6.65 6.51 9.33
CA LEU A 12 5.27 6.94 9.53
C LEU A 12 4.42 5.80 10.09
N PRO A 13 3.31 6.09 10.79
CA PRO A 13 2.33 5.07 11.12
C PRO A 13 1.87 4.36 9.85
N THR A 14 2.12 3.05 9.77
CA THR A 14 1.69 2.22 8.66
C THR A 14 0.72 1.16 9.15
N GLN A 15 -0.08 0.66 8.20
CA GLN A 15 -0.93 -0.50 8.38
C GLN A 15 -0.69 -1.47 7.25
N ARG A 16 -1.00 -2.73 7.50
CA ARG A 16 -0.93 -3.80 6.52
C ARG A 16 -2.17 -3.76 5.64
N TYR A 17 -1.96 -3.73 4.34
CA TYR A 17 -3.02 -3.74 3.34
C TYR A 17 -2.82 -4.86 2.32
N HIS A 18 -3.93 -5.34 1.79
CA HIS A 18 -3.98 -6.18 0.60
C HIS A 18 -4.23 -5.30 -0.62
N VAL A 19 -3.19 -5.16 -1.45
CA VAL A 19 -3.25 -4.45 -2.72
C VAL A 19 -3.62 -5.45 -3.81
N HIS A 20 -4.84 -5.30 -4.33
CA HIS A 20 -5.31 -6.05 -5.48
C HIS A 20 -4.83 -5.35 -6.74
N LEU A 21 -4.08 -6.06 -7.58
CA LEU A 21 -3.62 -5.55 -8.86
C LEU A 21 -4.70 -5.75 -9.93
N ALA A 22 -4.62 -4.98 -11.02
CA ALA A 22 -5.49 -5.15 -12.19
C ALA A 22 -5.28 -6.52 -12.88
N THR A 23 -4.14 -7.16 -12.65
CA THR A 23 -3.82 -8.52 -13.12
C THR A 23 -4.57 -9.61 -12.35
N GLY A 24 -5.22 -9.27 -11.23
CA GLY A 24 -5.84 -10.21 -10.30
C GLY A 24 -4.89 -10.75 -9.22
N GLU A 25 -3.62 -10.35 -9.25
CA GLU A 25 -2.66 -10.66 -8.20
C GLU A 25 -2.96 -9.85 -6.93
N VAL A 26 -2.60 -10.39 -5.77
CA VAL A 26 -2.76 -9.72 -4.47
C VAL A 26 -1.41 -9.66 -3.78
N MET A 27 -1.05 -8.46 -3.32
CA MET A 27 0.20 -8.22 -2.59
C MET A 27 -0.13 -7.70 -1.18
N GLU A 28 0.59 -8.22 -0.19
CA GLU A 28 0.51 -7.71 1.18
C GLU A 28 1.65 -6.72 1.43
N MET A 29 1.30 -5.48 1.82
CA MET A 29 2.29 -4.42 2.05
C MET A 29 1.93 -3.55 3.25
N GLU A 30 2.96 -3.05 3.94
CA GLU A 30 2.79 -2.06 5.01
C GLU A 30 2.90 -0.65 4.44
N LEU A 31 1.78 0.07 4.40
CA LEU A 31 1.68 1.41 3.80
C LEU A 31 1.24 2.45 4.83
N CYS A 32 1.77 3.66 4.71
CA CYS A 32 1.21 4.82 5.38
C CYS A 32 -0.07 5.27 4.66
N GLU A 33 -0.92 6.05 5.32
CA GLU A 33 -2.20 6.51 4.76
C GLU A 33 -2.05 7.27 3.43
N GLY A 34 -0.97 8.06 3.29
CA GLY A 34 -0.66 8.78 2.06
C GLY A 34 -0.31 7.85 0.90
N CYS A 35 0.54 6.85 1.14
CA CYS A 35 0.90 5.87 0.12
C CYS A 35 -0.27 4.94 -0.23
N ARG A 36 -1.10 4.56 0.75
CA ARG A 36 -2.36 3.84 0.50
C ARG A 36 -3.22 4.56 -0.53
N HIS A 37 -3.44 5.86 -0.38
CA HIS A 37 -4.23 6.65 -1.34
C HIS A 37 -3.59 6.70 -2.73
N LYS A 38 -2.26 6.85 -2.82
CA LYS A 38 -1.55 6.80 -4.11
C LYS A 38 -1.78 5.48 -4.84
N PHE A 39 -1.75 4.36 -4.11
CA PHE A 39 -2.03 3.04 -4.66
C PHE A 39 -3.46 2.92 -5.17
N VAL A 40 -4.47 3.39 -4.42
CA VAL A 40 -5.88 3.38 -4.85
C VAL A 40 -6.09 4.14 -6.17
N THR A 41 -5.29 5.18 -6.44
CA THR A 41 -5.37 5.98 -7.67
C THR A 41 -4.51 5.45 -8.83
N ALA A 42 -3.70 4.41 -8.61
CA ALA A 42 -2.83 3.88 -9.64
C ALA A 42 -3.62 2.98 -10.60
N GLU A 43 -3.46 3.17 -11.92
CA GLU A 43 -4.22 2.43 -12.95
C GLU A 43 -4.01 0.91 -12.92
N TRP A 44 -2.90 0.45 -12.33
CA TRP A 44 -2.55 -0.96 -12.19
C TRP A 44 -3.07 -1.58 -10.87
N VAL A 45 -3.77 -0.81 -10.02
CA VAL A 45 -4.41 -1.26 -8.78
C VAL A 45 -5.92 -1.28 -8.97
N SER A 46 -6.56 -2.37 -8.56
CA SER A 46 -8.02 -2.50 -8.55
C SER A 46 -8.63 -2.15 -7.19
N ALA A 47 -7.96 -2.48 -6.08
CA ALA A 47 -8.40 -2.15 -4.73
C ALA A 47 -7.26 -2.19 -3.70
N VAL A 48 -7.44 -1.50 -2.56
CA VAL A 48 -6.59 -1.61 -1.37
C VAL A 48 -7.48 -1.83 -0.15
N VAL A 49 -7.37 -3.02 0.46
CA VAL A 49 -8.22 -3.50 1.56
C VAL A 49 -7.40 -3.68 2.84
#